data_AF-C6A2A9-F1
#
_entry.id   AF-C6A2A9-F1
#
_cell.length_a   1.000
_cell.length_b   1.000
_cell.length_c   1.000
_cell.angle_alpha   90.00
_cell.angle_beta   90.00
_cell.angle_gamma   90.00
#
_symmetry.space_group_name_H-M   'P 1'
#
loop_
_entity.id
_entity.type
_entity.pdbx_description
1 polymer ?
#
loop_
_entity_poly.entity_id
_entity_poly.type
_entity_poly.pdbx_seq_one_letter_code
_entity_poly.pdbx_strand_id
1 'polypeptide(L)' 'MEEDILSITAVCPMREDALKELLKKANVDWATVETLIEEGKLIELEYGEKRFYMRKLKSRELL' A
#
# COMPACT_ATOMS: atom_id res chain seq x y z
N MET A 1 -13.76 5.45 -7.18
CA MET A 1 -12.46 5.29 -7.87
C MET A 1 -11.33 5.27 -6.84
N GLU A 2 -10.95 6.38 -6.21
CA GLU A 2 -9.97 6.39 -5.11
C GLU A 2 -10.50 5.69 -3.84
N GLU A 3 -11.79 5.83 -3.55
CA GLU A 3 -12.46 5.21 -2.40
C GLU A 3 -12.52 3.67 -2.47
N ASP A 4 -12.51 3.10 -3.67
CA ASP A 4 -12.57 1.65 -3.88
C ASP A 4 -11.23 0.98 -3.56
N ILE A 5 -10.13 1.63 -3.94
CA ILE A 5 -8.76 1.20 -3.61
C ILE A 5 -8.54 1.34 -2.10
N LEU A 6 -9.04 2.43 -1.51
CA LEU A 6 -8.98 2.66 -0.07
C LEU A 6 -9.85 1.66 0.71
N SER A 7 -11.01 1.25 0.23
CA SER A 7 -11.84 0.24 0.92
C SER A 7 -11.21 -1.16 0.90
N ILE A 8 -10.51 -1.53 -0.18
CA ILE A 8 -9.83 -2.84 -0.27
C ILE A 8 -8.54 -2.86 0.57
N THR A 9 -7.84 -1.73 0.69
CA THR A 9 -6.59 -1.62 1.46
C THR A 9 -6.79 -1.15 2.91
N ALA A 10 -7.98 -0.67 3.28
CA ALA A 10 -8.31 -0.20 4.62
C ALA A 10 -8.43 -1.34 5.65
N VAL A 11 -8.67 -2.58 5.19
CA VAL A 11 -8.94 -3.70 6.10
C VAL A 11 -7.70 -4.56 6.34
N CYS A 12 -6.82 -4.73 5.34
CA CYS A 12 -5.64 -5.58 5.47
C CYS A 12 -4.43 -5.03 4.70
N PRO A 13 -3.21 -5.27 5.21
CA PRO A 13 -1.99 -5.02 4.45
C PRO A 13 -2.00 -5.78 3.11
N MET A 14 -1.69 -5.08 2.02
CA MET A 14 -1.68 -5.65 0.67
C MET A 14 -0.30 -6.24 0.36
N ARG A 15 -0.25 -7.51 -0.05
CA ARG A 15 1.02 -8.13 -0.47
C ARG A 15 1.55 -7.48 -1.75
N GLU A 16 2.87 -7.41 -1.88
CA GLU A 16 3.56 -6.85 -3.05
C GLU A 16 3.00 -7.33 -4.38
N ASP A 17 2.86 -8.65 -4.55
CA ASP A 17 2.38 -9.26 -5.79
C ASP A 17 0.95 -8.82 -6.13
N ALA A 18 0.08 -8.68 -5.11
CA ALA A 18 -1.28 -8.18 -5.32
C ALA A 18 -1.30 -6.68 -5.67
N LEU A 19 -0.41 -5.89 -5.05
CA LEU A 19 -0.26 -4.47 -5.35
C LEU A 19 0.27 -4.25 -6.77
N LYS A 20 1.27 -5.05 -7.20
CA LYS A 20 1.80 -5.04 -8.57
C LYS A 20 0.71 -5.34 -9.60
N GLU A 21 -0.12 -6.35 -9.36
CA GLU A 21 -1.24 -6.68 -10.25
C GLU A 21 -2.31 -5.58 -10.28
N LEU A 22 -2.58 -4.94 -9.14
CA LEU A 22 -3.51 -3.80 -9.07
C LEU A 22 -2.99 -2.61 -9.89
N LEU A 23 -1.72 -2.25 -9.70
CA LEU A 23 -1.08 -1.15 -10.42
C LEU A 23 -1.05 -1.40 -11.93
N LYS A 24 -0.74 -2.63 -12.33
CA LYS A 24 -0.79 -3.06 -13.73
C LYS A 24 -2.19 -2.90 -14.34
N LYS A 25 -3.24 -3.29 -13.61
CA LYS A 25 -4.63 -3.10 -14.05
C LYS A 25 -5.02 -1.62 -14.13
N ALA A 26 -4.47 -0.79 -13.25
CA ALA A 26 -4.69 0.65 -13.24
C ALA A 26 -3.79 1.41 -14.24
N ASN A 27 -2.86 0.72 -14.92
CA ASN A 27 -1.83 1.33 -15.77
C ASN A 27 -1.01 2.40 -15.03
N VAL A 28 -0.66 2.10 -13.79
CA VAL A 28 0.13 2.95 -12.89
C VAL A 28 1.48 2.29 -12.63
N ASP A 29 2.54 3.10 -12.67
CA ASP A 29 3.89 2.62 -12.40
C ASP A 29 4.16 2.43 -10.90
N TRP A 30 5.07 1.50 -10.61
CA TRP A 30 5.55 1.23 -9.25
C TRP A 30 6.17 2.46 -8.56
N ALA A 31 6.69 3.41 -9.35
CA ALA A 31 7.19 4.71 -8.85
C ALA A 31 6.17 5.46 -7.99
N THR A 32 4.87 5.25 -8.23
CA THR A 32 3.79 5.81 -7.41
C THR A 32 3.82 5.25 -6.00
N VAL A 33 4.09 3.94 -5.84
CA VAL A 33 4.23 3.30 -4.52
C VAL A 33 5.44 3.86 -3.80
N GLU A 34 6.58 3.98 -4.49
CA GLU A 34 7.81 4.54 -3.92
C GLU A 34 7.58 5.97 -3.41
N THR A 35 6.93 6.81 -4.22
CA THR A 35 6.56 8.18 -3.84
C THR A 35 5.66 8.18 -2.60
N LEU A 36 4.67 7.29 -2.52
CA LEU A 36 3.77 7.20 -1.36
C LEU A 36 4.49 6.74 -0.08
N ILE A 37 5.54 5.93 -0.21
CA ILE A 37 6.41 5.53 0.91
C ILE A 37 7.26 6.72 1.35
N GLU A 38 7.88 7.44 0.40
CA GLU A 38 8.68 8.63 0.67
C GLU A 38 7.88 9.75 1.34
N GLU A 39 6.63 9.96 0.90
CA GLU A 39 5.69 10.90 1.52
C GLU A 39 5.16 10.42 2.89
N GLY A 40 5.53 9.20 3.31
CA GLY A 40 5.08 8.59 4.56
C GLY A 40 3.57 8.27 4.56
N LYS A 41 2.92 8.22 3.41
CA LYS A 41 1.50 7.85 3.28
C LYS A 41 1.31 6.34 3.26
N LEU A 42 2.35 5.59 2.94
CA LEU A 42 2.36 4.14 2.84
C LEU A 42 3.55 3.59 3.64
N ILE A 43 3.35 2.44 4.27
CA ILE A 43 4.38 1.73 5.05
C ILE A 43 4.60 0.37 4.40
N GLU A 44 5.86 0.04 4.18
CA GLU A 44 6.31 -1.29 3.82
C GLU A 44 6.54 -2.12 5.09
N LEU A 45 6.05 -3.35 5.09
CA LEU A 45 6.18 -4.34 6.16
C LEU A 45 6.73 -5.63 5.56
N GLU A 46 7.73 -6.20 6.20
CA GLU A 46 8.27 -7.52 5.84
C GLU A 46 7.79 -8.57 6.85
N TYR A 47 7.23 -9.67 6.34
CA TYR A 47 6.81 -10.81 7.16
C TYR A 47 7.28 -12.11 6.51
N GLY A 48 8.40 -12.64 7.00
CA GLY A 48 9.13 -13.73 6.35
C GLY A 48 9.70 -13.26 5.00
N GLU A 49 9.55 -14.06 3.95
CA GLU A 49 10.02 -13.71 2.59
C GLU A 49 9.00 -12.88 1.79
N LYS A 50 7.99 -12.30 2.47
CA LYS A 50 6.88 -11.60 1.82
C LYS A 50 6.82 -10.14 2.28
N ARG A 51 6.69 -9.25 1.31
CA ARG A 51 6.48 -7.81 1.53
C ARG A 51 5.02 -7.43 1.45
N PHE A 52 4.65 -6.51 2.31
CA PHE A 52 3.30 -6.01 2.47
C PHE A 52 3.32 -4.48 2.54
N TYR A 53 2.26 -3.88 2.04
CA TYR A 53 2.12 -2.44 1.91
C TYR A 53 0.80 -2.03 2.53
N MET A 54 0.82 -1.04 3.41
CA MET A 54 -0.39 -0.54 4.07
C MET A 54 -0.38 0.98 4.21
N ARG A 55 -1.56 1.59 4.21
CA ARG A 55 -1.71 3.04 4.40
C ARG A 55 -1.27 3.42 5.81
N LYS A 56 -0.43 4.44 5.93
CA LYS A 56 -0.14 5.10 7.21
C LYS A 56 -1.37 5.89 7.63
N LEU A 57 -2.13 5.36 8.58
CA LEU A 57 -3.23 6.08 9.21
C LEU A 57 -2.66 6.95 10.33
N LYS A 58 -2.98 8.25 10.35
CA LYS A 58 -2.60 9.17 11.45
C LYS A 58 -3.09 8.71 12.82
N SER A 59 -4.13 7.87 12.89
CA SER A 59 -4.64 7.30 14.14
C SER A 59 -3.75 6.23 14.77
N ARG A 60 -2.66 5.80 14.12
CA ARG A 60 -1.67 4.86 14.67
C ARG A 60 -0.39 5.54 15.17
N GLU A 61 -0.39 6.86 15.39
CA GLU A 61 0.69 7.57 16.11
C GLU A 61 0.77 7.22 17.62
N LEU A 62 -0.10 6.33 18.11
CA LEU A 62 -0.15 5.84 19.48
C LEU A 62 0.08 4.33 19.55
N LEU A 63 1.31 3.87 19.26
CA LEU A 63 1.88 2.65 19.84
C LEU A 63 3.40 2.82 19.97
#